data_AF-A0A4Y9J2Z0-F1
#
_entry.id   AF-A0A4Y9J2Z0-F1
#
_cell.length_a   1.000
_cell.length_b   1.000
_cell.length_c   1.000
_cell.angle_alpha   90.00
_cell.angle_beta   90.00
_cell.angle_gamma   90.00
#
_symmetry.space_group_name_H-M   'P 1'
#
loop_
_entity.id
_entity.type
_entity.pdbx_description
1 polymer ?
#
loop_
_entity_poly.entity_id
_entity_poly.type
_entity_poly.pdbx_seq_one_letter_code
_entity_poly.pdbx_strand_id
1 'polypeptide(L)'
;MTMAAKFKILIRRIALSLCAFLLLIVAFTVYANVKVENAAESRIYFSADSFPRNKVALLLGTNPLNKLGRPNSYFTTRINTAAELYHAGKVDFIIASGDNHTKKYDEATAMRDSLIAHGVPECRIILDFAGFRTLDSVVRAKEVFGCDSITIISQSDHDARALYIADANGIKAVAIAAPLRAGRLVRSRLALREWLARDKMILDLWFGKQPHFLGEKIEITDIMPQKSYATAEGVTMKIVSPEVIQNPIDSLVVEFTNSRDEEMTTGEWYRIDVKSNRRNWIPAPYSKKYHDLLAKGMEVCFNDIGHSLKPNGSFRLTVRPWLYDLSDKSATYRLVKTFSYPPYPIQKSDTVYVEFQIK
;
A
#
# COMPACT_ATOMS: atom_id res chain seq x y z
N MET A 1 41.85 -29.89 53.99
CA MET A 1 40.71 -28.97 53.78
C MET A 1 39.44 -29.65 54.28
N THR A 2 38.73 -29.05 55.25
CA THR A 2 37.49 -29.59 55.81
C THR A 2 36.38 -29.64 54.73
N MET A 3 35.43 -30.56 54.87
CA MET A 3 34.28 -30.69 53.96
C MET A 3 33.53 -29.36 53.78
N ALA A 4 33.41 -28.57 54.87
CA ALA A 4 32.85 -27.22 54.87
C ALA A 4 33.64 -26.20 54.02
N ALA A 5 34.98 -26.30 53.98
CA ALA A 5 35.81 -25.41 53.16
C ALA A 5 35.68 -25.73 51.66
N LYS A 6 35.60 -27.03 51.29
CA LYS A 6 35.34 -27.45 49.90
C LYS A 6 33.94 -26.98 49.44
N PHE A 7 32.94 -27.08 50.31
CA PHE A 7 31.58 -26.64 50.05
C PHE A 7 31.48 -25.11 49.83
N LYS A 8 32.15 -24.30 50.65
CA LYS A 8 32.23 -22.83 50.46
C LYS A 8 32.90 -22.43 49.14
N ILE A 9 33.96 -23.12 48.73
CA ILE A 9 34.63 -22.87 47.43
C ILE A 9 33.73 -23.26 46.26
N LEU A 10 33.02 -24.38 46.37
CA LEU A 10 32.06 -24.82 45.35
C LEU A 10 30.92 -23.82 45.17
N ILE A 11 30.32 -23.34 46.26
CA ILE A 11 29.28 -22.29 46.22
C ILE A 11 29.82 -21.01 45.57
N ARG A 12 31.02 -20.57 45.93
CA ARG A 12 31.63 -19.38 45.33
C ARG A 12 31.86 -19.54 43.82
N ARG A 13 32.31 -20.71 43.37
CA ARG A 13 32.48 -21.00 41.94
C ARG A 13 31.15 -21.02 41.21
N ILE A 14 30.12 -21.65 41.77
CA ILE A 14 28.76 -21.66 41.20
C ILE A 14 28.22 -20.23 41.09
N ALA A 15 28.35 -19.43 42.15
CA ALA A 15 27.90 -18.04 42.16
C ALA A 15 28.65 -17.18 41.11
N LEU A 16 29.97 -17.36 40.97
CA LEU A 16 30.76 -16.68 39.94
C LEU A 16 30.36 -17.11 38.53
N SER A 17 30.14 -18.40 38.29
CA SER A 17 29.67 -18.91 36.99
C SER A 17 28.28 -18.39 36.65
N LEU A 18 27.36 -18.35 37.62
CA LEU A 18 26.02 -17.76 37.43
C LEU A 18 26.10 -16.26 37.13
N CYS A 19 26.98 -15.54 37.83
CA CYS A 19 27.20 -14.12 37.59
C CYS A 19 27.79 -13.86 36.19
N ALA A 20 28.80 -14.64 35.79
CA ALA A 20 29.38 -14.57 34.44
C ALA A 20 28.34 -14.90 33.35
N PHE A 21 27.51 -15.92 33.57
CA PHE A 21 26.42 -16.28 32.66
C PHE A 21 25.37 -15.16 32.55
N LEU A 22 24.99 -14.54 33.66
CA LEU A 22 24.08 -13.40 33.67
C LEU A 22 24.67 -12.19 32.93
N LEU A 23 25.96 -11.90 33.13
CA LEU A 23 26.67 -10.84 32.39
C LEU A 23 26.69 -11.11 30.89
N LEU A 24 26.84 -12.37 30.47
CA LEU A 24 26.82 -12.77 29.07
C LEU A 24 25.42 -12.55 28.45
N ILE A 25 24.36 -12.91 29.18
CA ILE A 25 22.98 -12.62 28.75
C ILE A 25 22.77 -11.11 28.57
N VAL A 26 23.17 -10.30 29.56
CA VAL A 26 23.03 -8.84 29.47
C VAL A 26 23.82 -8.27 28.30
N ALA A 27 25.06 -8.73 28.10
CA ALA A 27 25.90 -8.31 26.97
C ALA A 27 25.26 -8.68 25.62
N PHE A 28 24.69 -9.88 25.52
CA PHE A 28 23.95 -10.33 24.33
C PHE A 28 22.71 -9.47 24.07
N THR A 29 21.92 -9.18 25.10
CA THR A 29 20.74 -8.31 24.96
C THR A 29 21.12 -6.90 24.53
N VAL A 30 22.21 -6.33 25.08
CA VAL A 30 22.71 -5.02 24.64
C VAL A 30 23.17 -5.07 23.18
N TYR A 31 23.94 -6.09 22.81
CA TYR A 31 24.37 -6.30 21.43
C TYR A 31 23.18 -6.39 20.45
N ALA A 32 22.16 -7.17 20.80
CA ALA A 32 20.96 -7.35 20.00
C ALA A 32 20.22 -6.03 19.76
N ASN A 33 20.04 -5.24 20.83
CA ASN A 33 19.37 -3.95 20.74
C ASN A 33 20.14 -2.95 19.88
N VAL A 34 21.45 -2.80 20.13
CA VAL A 34 22.30 -1.89 19.35
C VAL A 34 22.29 -2.27 17.88
N LYS A 35 22.39 -3.57 17.57
CA LYS A 35 22.39 -4.04 16.19
C LYS A 35 21.07 -3.76 15.47
N VAL A 36 19.94 -3.98 16.15
CA VAL A 36 18.60 -3.72 15.59
C VAL A 36 18.37 -2.21 15.39
N GLU A 37 18.78 -1.39 16.35
CA GLU A 37 18.63 0.07 16.25
C GLU A 37 19.50 0.66 15.16
N ASN A 38 20.77 0.25 15.07
CA ASN A 38 21.67 0.69 14.00
C ASN A 38 21.17 0.26 12.62
N ALA A 39 20.58 -0.92 12.51
CA ALA A 39 19.97 -1.34 11.24
C ALA A 39 18.78 -0.43 10.90
N ALA A 40 17.93 -0.12 11.86
CA ALA A 40 16.74 0.70 11.65
C ALA A 40 17.01 2.20 11.49
N GLU A 41 18.22 2.64 11.81
CA GLU A 41 18.64 4.04 11.74
C GLU A 41 18.35 4.64 10.36
N SER A 42 17.83 5.87 10.34
CA SER A 42 17.41 6.63 9.14
C SER A 42 16.26 6.04 8.29
N ARG A 43 15.65 4.92 8.68
CA ARG A 43 14.55 4.27 7.93
C ARG A 43 13.19 4.30 8.62
N ILE A 44 13.12 4.87 9.83
CA ILE A 44 11.88 5.09 10.57
C ILE A 44 11.48 6.55 10.43
N TYR A 45 10.31 6.78 9.84
CA TYR A 45 9.71 8.09 9.64
C TYR A 45 8.60 8.33 10.67
N PHE A 46 8.30 9.59 10.94
CA PHE A 46 7.29 10.00 11.92
C PHE A 46 6.16 10.84 11.31
N SER A 47 6.26 11.18 10.03
CA SER A 47 5.25 11.93 9.27
C SER A 47 5.10 11.33 7.88
N ALA A 48 3.88 11.38 7.34
CA ALA A 48 3.58 10.97 5.98
C ALA A 48 4.22 11.90 4.92
N ASP A 49 4.47 13.18 5.26
CA ASP A 49 4.94 14.18 4.30
C ASP A 49 6.33 13.85 3.76
N SER A 50 7.26 13.50 4.66
CA SER A 50 8.65 13.14 4.35
C SER A 50 8.82 11.70 3.85
N PHE A 51 7.73 10.95 3.72
CA PHE A 51 7.77 9.52 3.47
C PHE A 51 7.89 9.19 1.96
N PRO A 52 8.79 8.28 1.55
CA PRO A 52 8.88 7.82 0.16
C PRO A 52 7.67 6.96 -0.22
N ARG A 53 7.17 7.09 -1.45
CA ARG A 53 6.05 6.26 -1.92
C ARG A 53 6.48 4.80 -2.11
N ASN A 54 5.70 3.87 -1.57
CA ASN A 54 5.81 2.43 -1.82
C ASN A 54 4.46 1.89 -2.28
N LYS A 55 4.45 0.83 -3.10
CA LYS A 55 3.19 0.23 -3.58
C LYS A 55 2.34 -0.33 -2.42
N VAL A 56 2.98 -1.00 -1.47
CA VAL A 56 2.29 -1.77 -0.42
C VAL A 56 2.77 -1.35 0.97
N ALA A 57 1.82 -1.14 1.87
CA ALA A 57 2.06 -1.01 3.31
C ALA A 57 1.73 -2.33 4.02
N LEU A 58 2.65 -2.82 4.85
CA LEU A 58 2.42 -3.89 5.82
C LEU A 58 1.99 -3.28 7.16
N LEU A 59 0.69 -3.33 7.44
CA LEU A 59 0.13 -2.95 8.72
C LEU A 59 0.25 -4.13 9.69
N LEU A 60 1.17 -4.01 10.65
CA LEU A 60 1.38 -5.06 11.64
C LEU A 60 0.23 -5.08 12.66
N GLY A 61 -0.22 -6.29 13.00
CA GLY A 61 -1.32 -6.55 13.91
C GLY A 61 -1.06 -6.11 15.35
N THR A 62 -2.13 -5.70 16.01
CA THR A 62 -2.19 -5.50 17.46
C THR A 62 -3.64 -5.62 17.91
N ASN A 63 -3.84 -6.07 19.15
CA ASN A 63 -5.19 -6.27 19.68
C ASN A 63 -6.02 -4.97 19.63
N PRO A 64 -7.27 -5.00 19.11
CA PRO A 64 -8.13 -3.82 19.08
C PRO A 64 -8.57 -3.36 20.48
N LEU A 65 -8.57 -4.30 21.44
CA LEU A 65 -8.92 -4.05 22.84
C LEU A 65 -7.72 -4.32 23.75
N ASN A 66 -7.57 -3.51 24.79
CA ASN A 66 -6.59 -3.75 25.84
C ASN A 66 -7.08 -4.81 26.84
N LYS A 67 -6.24 -5.15 27.83
CA LYS A 67 -6.58 -6.14 28.88
C LYS A 67 -7.82 -5.79 29.72
N LEU A 68 -8.25 -4.54 29.71
CA LEU A 68 -9.42 -4.04 30.43
C LEU A 68 -10.66 -3.96 29.52
N GLY A 69 -10.58 -4.47 28.28
CA GLY A 69 -11.67 -4.41 27.30
C GLY A 69 -11.92 -3.02 26.69
N ARG A 70 -11.03 -2.06 26.91
CA ARG A 70 -11.14 -0.71 26.33
C ARG A 70 -10.42 -0.63 24.97
N PRO A 71 -10.80 0.28 24.07
CA PRO A 71 -10.09 0.52 22.82
C PRO A 71 -8.58 0.68 23.05
N ASN A 72 -7.80 -0.05 22.27
CA ASN A 72 -6.35 -0.01 22.35
C ASN A 72 -5.81 1.19 21.57
N SER A 73 -5.15 2.12 22.27
CA SER A 73 -4.56 3.29 21.61
C SER A 73 -3.53 2.92 20.53
N TYR A 74 -2.82 1.80 20.70
CA TYR A 74 -1.86 1.29 19.73
C TYR A 74 -2.53 0.83 18.42
N PHE A 75 -3.71 0.24 18.53
CA PHE A 75 -4.50 -0.17 17.38
C PHE A 75 -5.00 1.06 16.63
N THR A 76 -5.67 1.97 17.35
CA THR A 76 -6.22 3.19 16.75
C THR A 76 -5.16 4.03 16.06
N THR A 77 -3.98 4.24 16.68
CA THR A 77 -2.95 5.07 16.04
C THR A 77 -2.35 4.40 14.81
N ARG A 78 -2.18 3.08 14.78
CA ARG A 78 -1.72 2.37 13.58
C ARG A 78 -2.74 2.46 12.43
N ILE A 79 -4.04 2.31 12.72
CA ILE A 79 -5.09 2.48 11.71
C ILE A 79 -5.09 3.88 11.13
N ASN A 80 -5.00 4.90 11.99
CA ASN A 80 -4.98 6.29 11.54
C ASN A 80 -3.78 6.57 10.64
N THR A 81 -2.58 6.12 11.02
CA THR A 81 -1.36 6.27 10.21
C THR A 81 -1.46 5.53 8.88
N ALA A 82 -2.06 4.33 8.85
CA ALA A 82 -2.26 3.57 7.62
C ALA A 82 -3.25 4.25 6.66
N ALA A 83 -4.37 4.75 7.19
CA ALA A 83 -5.33 5.51 6.41
C ALA A 83 -4.73 6.83 5.89
N GLU A 84 -3.96 7.54 6.71
CA GLU A 84 -3.26 8.78 6.33
C GLU A 84 -2.28 8.55 5.17
N LEU A 85 -1.46 7.50 5.24
CA LEU A 85 -0.55 7.16 4.14
C LEU A 85 -1.29 6.83 2.84
N TYR A 86 -2.42 6.13 2.94
CA TYR A 86 -3.25 5.80 1.77
C TYR A 86 -3.83 7.08 1.15
N HIS A 87 -4.47 7.93 1.95
CA HIS A 87 -5.07 9.18 1.48
C HIS A 87 -4.03 10.17 0.93
N ALA A 88 -2.83 10.17 1.48
CA ALA A 88 -1.70 10.95 0.96
C ALA A 88 -1.08 10.38 -0.33
N GLY A 89 -1.59 9.25 -0.84
CA GLY A 89 -1.07 8.59 -2.04
C GLY A 89 0.36 8.06 -1.86
N LYS A 90 0.77 7.80 -0.62
CA LYS A 90 2.10 7.24 -0.30
C LYS A 90 2.12 5.72 -0.39
N VAL A 91 0.94 5.09 -0.28
CA VAL A 91 0.73 3.64 -0.49
C VAL A 91 -0.52 3.36 -1.31
N ASP A 92 -0.48 2.32 -2.14
CA ASP A 92 -1.62 1.91 -2.98
C ASP A 92 -2.47 0.82 -2.35
N PHE A 93 -1.84 -0.09 -1.59
CA PHE A 93 -2.47 -1.20 -0.89
C PHE A 93 -1.98 -1.30 0.55
N ILE A 94 -2.84 -1.81 1.43
CA ILE A 94 -2.50 -2.11 2.83
C ILE A 94 -2.72 -3.59 3.07
N ILE A 95 -1.65 -4.33 3.40
CA ILE A 95 -1.73 -5.67 3.95
C ILE A 95 -1.99 -5.54 5.46
N ALA A 96 -3.21 -5.87 5.89
CA ALA A 96 -3.61 -5.99 7.29
C ALA A 96 -3.20 -7.38 7.80
N SER A 97 -1.99 -7.48 8.40
CA SER A 97 -1.43 -8.75 8.87
C SER A 97 -1.59 -8.94 10.36
N GLY A 98 -2.37 -9.93 10.77
CA GLY A 98 -2.68 -10.23 12.16
C GLY A 98 -2.99 -11.70 12.40
N ASP A 99 -3.12 -12.06 13.67
CA ASP A 99 -3.48 -13.41 14.08
C ASP A 99 -5.00 -13.64 14.00
N ASN A 100 -5.42 -14.84 13.58
CA ASN A 100 -6.81 -15.32 13.56
C ASN A 100 -6.97 -16.73 14.19
N HIS A 101 -6.05 -17.17 15.05
CA HIS A 101 -6.06 -18.54 15.60
C HIS A 101 -7.26 -18.83 16.52
N THR A 102 -8.05 -17.82 16.91
CA THR A 102 -9.25 -18.03 17.73
C THR A 102 -10.46 -17.28 17.16
N LYS A 103 -11.62 -17.95 17.05
CA LYS A 103 -12.89 -17.35 16.57
C LYS A 103 -13.36 -16.09 17.34
N LYS A 104 -12.77 -15.80 18.51
CA LYS A 104 -13.04 -14.59 19.32
C LYS A 104 -12.04 -13.45 19.06
N TYR A 105 -11.05 -13.66 18.19
CA TYR A 105 -9.93 -12.75 17.95
C TYR A 105 -9.55 -12.78 16.46
N ASP A 106 -10.10 -11.84 15.70
CA ASP A 106 -9.73 -11.63 14.30
C ASP A 106 -9.17 -10.22 14.14
N GLU A 107 -7.85 -10.10 14.34
CA GLU A 107 -7.17 -8.81 14.28
C GLU A 107 -7.18 -8.24 12.85
N ALA A 108 -7.01 -9.09 11.84
CA ALA A 108 -6.96 -8.68 10.45
C ALA A 108 -8.32 -8.11 10.00
N THR A 109 -9.42 -8.79 10.34
CA THR A 109 -10.78 -8.29 10.06
C THR A 109 -11.07 -6.99 10.81
N ALA A 110 -10.68 -6.87 12.08
CA ALA A 110 -10.85 -5.62 12.83
C ALA A 110 -10.08 -4.46 12.18
N MET A 111 -8.87 -4.71 11.69
CA MET A 111 -8.09 -3.71 10.95
C MET A 111 -8.78 -3.30 9.64
N ARG A 112 -9.29 -4.26 8.86
CA ARG A 112 -10.05 -3.97 7.63
C ARG A 112 -11.26 -3.10 7.92
N ASP A 113 -12.11 -3.51 8.84
CA ASP A 113 -13.35 -2.77 9.14
C ASP A 113 -13.04 -1.35 9.62
N SER A 114 -11.97 -1.20 10.40
CA SER A 114 -11.50 0.10 10.85
C SER A 114 -10.94 0.95 9.69
N LEU A 115 -10.17 0.38 8.77
CA LEU A 115 -9.66 1.09 7.59
C LEU A 115 -10.78 1.52 6.65
N ILE A 116 -11.80 0.67 6.45
CA ILE A 116 -13.01 1.01 5.68
C ILE A 116 -13.73 2.18 6.34
N ALA A 117 -13.88 2.17 7.66
CA ALA A 117 -14.46 3.30 8.40
C ALA A 117 -13.66 4.60 8.26
N HIS A 118 -12.36 4.52 7.92
CA HIS A 118 -11.50 5.67 7.62
C HIS A 118 -11.44 6.02 6.12
N GLY A 119 -12.32 5.45 5.30
CA GLY A 119 -12.45 5.78 3.88
C GLY A 119 -11.46 5.07 2.96
N VAL A 120 -10.76 4.03 3.44
CA VAL A 120 -9.95 3.16 2.57
C VAL A 120 -10.88 2.14 1.91
N PRO A 121 -10.93 2.04 0.56
CA PRO A 121 -11.76 1.06 -0.12
C PRO A 121 -11.37 -0.38 0.25
N GLU A 122 -12.35 -1.28 0.39
CA GLU A 122 -12.09 -2.69 0.74
C GLU A 122 -11.13 -3.38 -0.25
N CYS A 123 -11.23 -3.05 -1.55
CA CYS A 123 -10.34 -3.56 -2.59
C CYS A 123 -8.88 -3.13 -2.46
N ARG A 124 -8.55 -2.19 -1.57
CA ARG A 124 -7.18 -1.77 -1.24
C ARG A 124 -6.63 -2.40 0.02
N ILE A 125 -7.44 -3.20 0.72
CA ILE A 125 -7.08 -3.85 1.97
C ILE A 125 -6.96 -5.35 1.71
N ILE A 126 -5.77 -5.88 1.97
CA ILE A 126 -5.46 -7.29 1.81
C ILE A 126 -5.34 -7.90 3.20
N LEU A 127 -6.12 -8.93 3.47
CA LEU A 127 -6.10 -9.61 4.75
C LEU A 127 -5.00 -10.67 4.78
N ASP A 128 -4.16 -10.63 5.81
CA ASP A 128 -3.21 -11.69 6.11
C ASP A 128 -3.47 -12.25 7.52
N PHE A 129 -4.08 -13.43 7.58
CA PHE A 129 -4.51 -14.09 8.83
C PHE A 129 -3.42 -14.96 9.48
N ALA A 130 -2.24 -15.08 8.86
CA ALA A 130 -1.15 -15.93 9.34
C ALA A 130 0.03 -15.10 9.91
N GLY A 131 -0.26 -13.90 10.41
CA GLY A 131 0.69 -12.99 11.04
C GLY A 131 0.98 -13.28 12.52
N PHE A 132 1.32 -14.53 12.88
CA PHE A 132 1.49 -14.94 14.28
C PHE A 132 2.70 -14.30 14.98
N ARG A 133 3.74 -14.00 14.22
CA ARG A 133 4.95 -13.29 14.67
C ARG A 133 5.30 -12.23 13.64
N THR A 134 6.06 -11.21 14.05
CA THR A 134 6.63 -10.22 13.12
C THR A 134 7.39 -10.88 11.96
N LEU A 135 8.10 -11.99 12.25
CA LEU A 135 8.78 -12.79 11.22
C LEU A 135 7.80 -13.34 10.19
N ASP A 136 6.65 -13.86 10.63
CA ASP A 136 5.65 -14.44 9.75
C ASP A 136 5.06 -13.35 8.82
N SER A 137 4.64 -12.21 9.38
CA SER A 137 4.10 -11.09 8.59
C SER A 137 5.09 -10.55 7.55
N VAL A 138 6.35 -10.36 7.94
CA VAL A 138 7.37 -9.77 7.04
C VAL A 138 7.76 -10.75 5.93
N VAL A 139 8.01 -12.03 6.26
CA VAL A 139 8.37 -13.02 5.23
C VAL A 139 7.21 -13.27 4.29
N ARG A 140 5.98 -13.35 4.80
CA ARG A 140 4.78 -13.54 3.98
C ARG A 140 4.54 -12.37 3.03
N ALA A 141 4.86 -11.13 3.42
CA ALA A 141 4.81 -9.98 2.51
C ALA A 141 5.57 -10.23 1.20
N LYS A 142 6.72 -10.92 1.26
CA LYS A 142 7.50 -11.31 0.08
C LYS A 142 6.98 -12.60 -0.57
N GLU A 143 6.93 -13.68 0.20
CA GLU A 143 6.68 -15.02 -0.35
C GLU A 143 5.24 -15.21 -0.85
N VAL A 144 4.28 -14.59 -0.17
CA VAL A 144 2.84 -14.74 -0.46
C VAL A 144 2.35 -13.59 -1.31
N PHE A 145 2.71 -12.37 -0.95
CA PHE A 145 2.20 -11.16 -1.58
C PHE A 145 3.13 -10.58 -2.65
N GLY A 146 4.29 -11.21 -2.88
CA GLY A 146 5.24 -10.82 -3.92
C GLY A 146 5.87 -9.44 -3.73
N CYS A 147 5.93 -8.93 -2.49
CA CYS A 147 6.43 -7.59 -2.21
C CYS A 147 7.94 -7.59 -1.93
N ASP A 148 8.73 -7.11 -2.89
CA ASP A 148 10.18 -6.89 -2.70
C ASP A 148 10.50 -5.59 -1.95
N SER A 149 9.55 -4.65 -1.91
CA SER A 149 9.64 -3.40 -1.18
C SER A 149 8.33 -3.06 -0.47
N ILE A 150 8.40 -2.69 0.81
CA ILE A 150 7.22 -2.44 1.64
C ILE A 150 7.40 -1.24 2.58
N THR A 151 6.28 -0.64 2.97
CA THR A 151 6.19 0.28 4.11
C THR A 151 5.66 -0.47 5.32
N ILE A 152 6.44 -0.55 6.41
CA ILE A 152 5.98 -1.17 7.65
C ILE A 152 5.29 -0.11 8.52
N ILE A 153 4.12 -0.44 9.06
CA ILE A 153 3.36 0.46 9.94
C ILE A 153 3.20 -0.20 11.30
N SER A 154 3.84 0.37 12.32
CA SER A 154 3.78 -0.10 13.70
C SER A 154 4.15 1.00 14.69
N GLN A 155 4.67 0.67 15.87
CA GLN A 155 5.34 1.63 16.74
C GLN A 155 6.86 1.52 16.58
N SER A 156 7.57 2.63 16.81
CA SER A 156 9.02 2.78 16.61
C SER A 156 9.86 1.57 17.04
N ASP A 157 9.63 1.06 18.26
CA ASP A 157 10.45 -0.04 18.80
C ASP A 157 10.22 -1.36 18.04
N HIS A 158 8.97 -1.58 17.61
CA HIS A 158 8.54 -2.73 16.82
C HIS A 158 8.93 -2.58 15.34
N ASP A 159 8.88 -1.36 14.80
CA ASP A 159 9.33 -1.04 13.45
C ASP A 159 10.81 -1.38 13.29
N ALA A 160 11.66 -1.03 14.27
CA ALA A 160 13.07 -1.38 14.23
C ALA A 160 13.30 -2.90 14.11
N ARG A 161 12.54 -3.69 14.88
CA ARG A 161 12.58 -5.15 14.79
C ARG A 161 12.14 -5.65 13.42
N ALA A 162 11.03 -5.12 12.91
CA ALA A 162 10.48 -5.54 11.63
C ALA A 162 11.39 -5.18 10.45
N LEU A 163 12.04 -4.01 10.48
CA LEU A 163 13.05 -3.60 9.52
C LEU A 163 14.26 -4.54 9.51
N TYR A 164 14.75 -4.95 10.68
CA TYR A 164 15.86 -5.90 10.77
C TYR A 164 15.50 -7.26 10.15
N ILE A 165 14.27 -7.73 10.36
CA ILE A 165 13.76 -8.96 9.73
C ILE A 165 13.66 -8.78 8.21
N ALA A 166 13.16 -7.63 7.74
CA ALA A 166 13.03 -7.35 6.32
C ALA A 166 14.40 -7.41 5.61
N ASP A 167 15.43 -6.78 6.19
CA ASP A 167 16.79 -6.83 5.65
C ASP A 167 17.34 -8.26 5.60
N ALA A 168 17.16 -9.03 6.66
CA ALA A 168 17.61 -10.42 6.74
C ALA A 168 16.95 -11.32 5.67
N ASN A 169 15.78 -10.93 5.15
CA ASN A 169 15.04 -11.65 4.11
C ASN A 169 15.14 -10.97 2.73
N GLY A 170 16.01 -9.96 2.59
CA GLY A 170 16.23 -9.24 1.33
C GLY A 170 15.00 -8.47 0.85
N ILE A 171 14.24 -7.88 1.78
CA ILE A 171 13.08 -7.02 1.50
C ILE A 171 13.50 -5.57 1.74
N LYS A 172 13.30 -4.69 0.76
CA LYS A 172 13.56 -3.26 0.91
C LYS A 172 12.44 -2.60 1.71
N ALA A 173 12.64 -2.45 3.00
CA ALA A 173 11.63 -1.86 3.88
C ALA A 173 12.04 -0.49 4.43
N VAL A 174 11.04 0.38 4.52
CA VAL A 174 11.03 1.58 5.35
C VAL A 174 9.84 1.48 6.30
N ALA A 175 9.87 2.20 7.42
CA ALA A 175 8.80 2.13 8.40
C ALA A 175 8.26 3.52 8.76
N ILE A 176 6.98 3.59 9.11
CA ILE A 176 6.37 4.78 9.70
C ILE A 176 5.89 4.45 11.12
N ALA A 177 6.41 5.20 12.08
CA ALA A 177 6.07 5.02 13.49
C ALA A 177 4.75 5.70 13.81
N ALA A 178 3.72 4.90 14.08
CA ALA A 178 2.45 5.37 14.61
C ALA A 178 2.65 5.98 16.00
N PRO A 179 1.99 7.11 16.30
CA PRO A 179 2.21 7.84 17.54
C PRO A 179 1.85 6.99 18.77
N LEU A 180 2.70 7.06 19.80
CA LEU A 180 2.55 6.29 21.03
C LEU A 180 1.78 7.09 22.09
N ARG A 181 0.57 6.65 22.42
CA ARG A 181 -0.22 7.20 23.54
C ARG A 181 -0.23 6.23 24.71
N ALA A 182 0.83 6.24 25.52
CA ALA A 182 0.97 5.39 26.70
C ALA A 182 1.73 6.09 27.85
N GLY A 183 1.32 5.81 29.09
CA GLY A 183 1.98 6.31 30.30
C GLY A 183 3.38 5.70 30.50
N ARG A 184 4.22 6.37 31.31
CA ARG A 184 5.65 6.04 31.48
C ARG A 184 5.90 4.59 31.89
N LEU A 185 5.15 4.06 32.87
CA LEU A 185 5.30 2.68 33.36
C LEU A 185 4.96 1.62 32.30
N VAL A 186 3.91 1.86 31.51
CA VAL A 186 3.49 0.96 30.43
C VAL A 186 4.55 0.95 29.33
N ARG A 187 5.11 2.11 28.99
CA ARG A 187 6.21 2.25 28.04
C ARG A 187 7.45 1.45 28.46
N SER A 188 7.93 1.60 29.70
CA SER A 188 9.11 0.87 30.17
C SER A 188 8.92 -0.64 30.15
N ARG A 189 7.73 -1.13 30.53
CA ARG A 189 7.41 -2.57 30.47
C ARG A 189 7.40 -3.09 29.03
N LEU A 190 6.87 -2.31 28.09
CA LEU A 190 6.84 -2.68 26.67
C LEU A 190 8.22 -2.66 26.04
N ALA A 191 9.06 -1.67 26.38
CA ALA A 191 10.44 -1.61 25.94
C ALA A 191 11.24 -2.84 26.40
N LEU A 192 11.12 -3.23 27.68
CA LEU A 192 11.77 -4.45 28.18
C LEU A 192 11.29 -5.71 27.45
N ARG A 193 9.98 -5.82 27.20
CA ARG A 193 9.41 -6.92 26.41
C ARG A 193 10.00 -6.94 25.00
N GLU A 194 10.19 -5.76 24.41
CA GLU A 194 10.74 -5.62 23.07
C GLU A 194 12.22 -6.04 23.02
N TRP A 195 13.02 -5.69 24.04
CA TRP A 195 14.41 -6.15 24.16
C TRP A 195 14.50 -7.68 24.16
N LEU A 196 13.72 -8.35 25.00
CA LEU A 196 13.68 -9.82 25.04
C LEU A 196 13.18 -10.44 23.73
N ALA A 197 12.28 -9.74 23.03
CA ALA A 197 11.78 -10.20 21.75
C ALA A 197 12.80 -10.00 20.61
N ARG A 198 13.67 -8.98 20.68
CA ARG A 198 14.82 -8.82 19.78
C ARG A 198 15.84 -9.94 19.99
N ASP A 199 16.11 -10.33 21.23
CA ASP A 199 16.99 -11.46 21.55
C ASP A 199 16.49 -12.76 20.92
N LYS A 200 15.20 -13.07 21.13
CA LYS A 200 14.54 -14.22 20.51
C LYS A 200 14.60 -14.16 18.99
N MET A 201 14.34 -12.99 18.39
CA MET A 201 14.37 -12.81 16.95
C MET A 201 15.76 -13.09 16.36
N ILE A 202 16.84 -12.58 16.97
CA ILE A 202 18.21 -12.83 16.48
C ILE A 202 18.51 -14.32 16.51
N LEU A 203 18.13 -15.01 17.60
CA LEU A 203 18.27 -16.47 17.68
C LEU A 203 17.44 -17.18 16.59
N ASP A 204 16.17 -16.80 16.41
CA ASP A 204 15.31 -17.39 15.38
C ASP A 204 15.92 -17.22 13.97
N LEU A 205 16.52 -16.06 13.67
CA LEU A 205 17.22 -15.79 12.41
C LEU A 205 18.53 -16.59 12.28
N TRP A 206 19.33 -16.70 13.34
CA TRP A 206 20.56 -17.49 13.33
C TRP A 206 20.29 -18.99 13.14
N PHE A 207 19.19 -19.49 13.68
CA PHE A 207 18.76 -20.87 13.50
C PHE A 207 17.89 -21.08 12.25
N GLY A 208 17.72 -20.06 11.40
CA GLY A 208 17.03 -20.17 10.12
C GLY A 208 15.56 -20.58 10.22
N LYS A 209 14.86 -20.20 11.31
CA LYS A 209 13.46 -20.57 11.49
C LYS A 209 12.59 -19.98 10.38
N GLN A 210 11.80 -20.85 9.76
CA GLN A 210 10.84 -20.49 8.72
C GLN A 210 9.52 -19.97 9.32
N PRO A 211 8.72 -19.22 8.53
CA PRO A 211 7.38 -18.83 8.93
C PRO A 211 6.46 -20.05 9.10
N HIS A 212 5.47 -19.96 10.00
CA HIS A 212 4.59 -21.09 10.32
C HIS A 212 3.70 -21.52 9.15
N PHE A 213 3.27 -20.56 8.33
CA PHE A 213 2.37 -20.82 7.21
C PHE A 213 2.72 -19.91 6.05
N LEU A 214 3.02 -20.48 4.88
CA LEU A 214 3.27 -19.72 3.65
C LEU A 214 2.03 -19.66 2.76
N GLY A 215 1.19 -20.69 2.69
CA GLY A 215 -0.06 -20.63 1.91
C GLY A 215 0.16 -20.37 0.41
N GLU A 216 -0.92 -20.07 -0.32
CA GLU A 216 -0.87 -19.80 -1.76
C GLU A 216 -0.51 -18.33 -2.05
N LYS A 217 0.20 -18.10 -3.16
CA LYS A 217 0.62 -16.77 -3.58
C LYS A 217 -0.59 -15.93 -4.02
N ILE A 218 -0.70 -14.72 -3.50
CA ILE A 218 -1.74 -13.75 -3.81
C ILE A 218 -1.11 -12.63 -4.63
N GLU A 219 -1.57 -12.45 -5.88
CA GLU A 219 -1.06 -11.38 -6.74
C GLU A 219 -1.69 -10.04 -6.39
N ILE A 220 -0.88 -9.13 -5.84
CA ILE A 220 -1.27 -7.72 -5.66
C ILE A 220 -1.19 -7.04 -7.02
N THR A 221 -2.34 -6.83 -7.63
CA THR A 221 -2.49 -6.22 -8.95
C THR A 221 -1.84 -4.83 -8.97
N ASP A 222 -0.87 -4.58 -9.85
CA ASP A 222 -0.36 -3.22 -10.07
C ASP A 222 -1.49 -2.30 -10.53
N ILE A 223 -1.68 -1.21 -9.80
CA ILE A 223 -2.54 -0.11 -10.24
C ILE A 223 -1.60 0.84 -10.95
N MET A 224 -1.76 0.97 -12.27
CA MET A 224 -1.03 2.01 -12.97
C MET A 224 -1.48 3.36 -12.41
N PRO A 225 -0.56 4.21 -11.91
CA PRO A 225 -0.90 5.58 -11.62
C PRO A 225 -1.41 6.20 -12.91
N GLN A 226 -2.70 6.55 -12.95
CA GLN A 226 -3.33 7.12 -14.13
C GLN A 226 -2.59 8.41 -14.49
N LYS A 227 -1.97 8.43 -15.68
CA LYS A 227 -1.33 9.64 -16.20
C LYS A 227 -2.39 10.47 -16.89
N SER A 228 -2.68 11.63 -16.31
CA SER A 228 -3.56 12.64 -16.91
C SER A 228 -2.71 13.82 -17.39
N TYR A 229 -2.97 14.30 -18.59
CA TYR A 229 -2.33 15.48 -19.15
C TYR A 229 -3.24 16.12 -20.21
N ALA A 230 -3.07 17.41 -20.44
CA ALA A 230 -3.82 18.17 -21.42
C ALA A 230 -2.89 19.05 -22.27
N THR A 231 -3.35 19.46 -23.44
CA THR A 231 -2.64 20.46 -24.28
C THR A 231 -2.73 21.87 -23.70
N ALA A 232 -3.67 22.10 -22.79
CA ALA A 232 -3.84 23.33 -22.04
C ALA A 232 -3.75 23.08 -20.54
N GLU A 233 -3.12 24.02 -19.82
CA GLU A 233 -3.03 23.96 -18.36
C GLU A 233 -4.40 24.15 -17.68
N GLY A 234 -4.53 23.60 -16.48
CA GLY A 234 -5.71 23.76 -15.63
C GLY A 234 -6.90 22.85 -15.97
N VAL A 235 -6.73 21.89 -16.90
CA VAL A 235 -7.75 20.88 -17.19
C VAL A 235 -7.20 19.49 -16.97
N THR A 236 -7.91 18.68 -16.19
CA THR A 236 -7.52 17.29 -15.92
C THR A 236 -8.68 16.35 -16.17
N MET A 237 -8.36 15.13 -16.60
CA MET A 237 -9.30 14.04 -16.82
C MET A 237 -8.84 12.79 -16.06
N LYS A 238 -9.71 12.19 -15.26
CA LYS A 238 -9.41 10.98 -14.48
C LYS A 238 -10.49 9.93 -14.69
N ILE A 239 -10.12 8.66 -14.77
CA ILE A 239 -11.09 7.55 -14.76
C ILE A 239 -11.43 7.22 -13.31
N VAL A 240 -12.70 7.36 -12.94
CA VAL A 240 -13.23 7.18 -11.59
C VAL A 240 -13.66 5.73 -11.32
N SER A 241 -13.98 4.94 -12.36
CA SER A 241 -14.53 3.58 -12.21
C SER A 241 -14.08 2.63 -13.33
N PRO A 242 -13.89 1.32 -13.05
CA PRO A 242 -13.35 0.68 -11.83
C PRO A 242 -11.81 0.81 -11.74
N GLU A 243 -11.23 0.54 -10.56
CA GLU A 243 -9.78 0.65 -10.30
C GLU A 243 -8.92 -0.24 -11.20
N VAL A 244 -9.47 -1.40 -11.53
CA VAL A 244 -8.96 -2.31 -12.55
C VAL A 244 -10.02 -2.40 -13.62
N ILE A 245 -9.72 -1.88 -14.80
CA ILE A 245 -10.62 -1.94 -15.95
C ILE A 245 -10.58 -3.38 -16.45
N GLN A 246 -11.71 -4.07 -16.36
CA GLN A 246 -11.85 -5.46 -16.80
C GLN A 246 -12.32 -5.52 -18.26
N ASN A 247 -11.95 -6.57 -18.97
CA ASN A 247 -12.49 -6.88 -20.29
C ASN A 247 -13.69 -7.85 -20.15
N PRO A 248 -14.84 -7.58 -20.78
CA PRO A 248 -15.16 -6.45 -21.66
C PRO A 248 -15.39 -5.13 -20.91
N ILE A 249 -15.03 -4.00 -21.55
CA ILE A 249 -15.26 -2.67 -21.00
C ILE A 249 -16.64 -2.17 -21.40
N ASP A 250 -17.59 -2.24 -20.47
CA ASP A 250 -18.94 -1.72 -20.70
C ASP A 250 -18.98 -0.18 -20.65
N SER A 251 -18.29 0.40 -19.67
CA SER A 251 -18.22 1.84 -19.50
C SER A 251 -17.01 2.29 -18.67
N LEU A 252 -16.55 3.50 -18.95
CA LEU A 252 -15.54 4.23 -18.21
C LEU A 252 -16.20 5.48 -17.65
N VAL A 253 -16.27 5.62 -16.34
CA VAL A 253 -16.72 6.88 -15.71
C VAL A 253 -15.51 7.79 -15.60
N VAL A 254 -15.63 8.99 -16.14
CA VAL A 254 -14.53 9.94 -16.28
C VAL A 254 -14.90 11.25 -15.62
N GLU A 255 -14.04 11.74 -14.74
CA GLU A 255 -14.18 13.03 -14.09
C GLU A 255 -13.28 14.05 -14.77
N PHE A 256 -13.88 15.17 -15.15
CA PHE A 256 -13.21 16.35 -15.66
C PHE A 256 -13.14 17.38 -14.54
N THR A 257 -11.99 18.01 -14.40
CA THR A 257 -11.78 19.14 -13.50
C THR A 257 -11.25 20.31 -14.30
N ASN A 258 -11.83 21.48 -14.06
CA ASN A 258 -11.39 22.75 -14.62
C ASN A 258 -10.95 23.65 -13.47
N SER A 259 -9.65 23.87 -13.33
CA SER A 259 -9.06 24.80 -12.37
C SER A 259 -8.69 26.14 -13.02
N ARG A 260 -9.20 26.42 -14.23
CA ARG A 260 -9.05 27.71 -14.90
C ARG A 260 -10.18 28.65 -14.46
N ASP A 261 -9.98 29.94 -14.73
CA ASP A 261 -10.97 31.00 -14.50
C ASP A 261 -11.96 31.15 -15.67
N GLU A 262 -11.86 30.32 -16.70
CA GLU A 262 -12.72 30.33 -17.90
C GLU A 262 -13.60 29.09 -17.97
N GLU A 263 -14.79 29.23 -18.54
CA GLU A 263 -15.67 28.09 -18.83
C GLU A 263 -15.13 27.28 -20.01
N MET A 264 -15.31 25.96 -19.96
CA MET A 264 -15.01 25.07 -21.08
C MET A 264 -16.19 24.16 -21.41
N THR A 265 -16.27 23.68 -22.65
CA THR A 265 -17.26 22.66 -23.06
C THR A 265 -16.58 21.43 -23.62
N THR A 266 -17.18 20.26 -23.44
CA THR A 266 -16.76 19.02 -24.10
C THR A 266 -17.97 18.19 -24.53
N GLY A 267 -17.90 17.56 -25.69
CA GLY A 267 -19.00 16.75 -26.25
C GLY A 267 -18.92 15.26 -25.91
N GLU A 268 -19.85 14.44 -26.39
CA GLU A 268 -19.80 12.98 -26.19
C GLU A 268 -18.68 12.26 -26.97
N TRP A 269 -18.14 12.92 -28.01
CA TRP A 269 -17.06 12.38 -28.83
C TRP A 269 -15.84 11.98 -27.98
N TYR A 270 -15.30 10.79 -28.27
CA TYR A 270 -14.09 10.28 -27.64
C TYR A 270 -13.24 9.54 -28.67
N ARG A 271 -11.93 9.46 -28.41
CA ARG A 271 -11.01 8.59 -29.14
C ARG A 271 -10.20 7.76 -28.15
N ILE A 272 -9.90 6.51 -28.49
CA ILE A 272 -8.98 5.68 -27.72
C ILE A 272 -7.75 5.39 -28.58
N ASP A 273 -6.58 5.67 -28.02
CA ASP A 273 -5.30 5.33 -28.63
C ASP A 273 -4.64 4.19 -27.82
N VAL A 274 -3.86 3.36 -28.50
CA VAL A 274 -3.05 2.29 -27.91
C VAL A 274 -1.57 2.62 -28.06
N LYS A 275 -0.78 2.27 -27.04
CA LYS A 275 0.66 2.51 -27.03
C LYS A 275 1.38 1.44 -27.83
N SER A 276 2.04 1.83 -28.91
CA SER A 276 2.83 0.92 -29.75
C SER A 276 4.14 0.51 -29.08
N ASN A 277 4.76 -0.58 -29.58
CA ASN A 277 6.08 -1.06 -29.14
C ASN A 277 7.19 0.00 -29.24
N ARG A 278 7.04 0.99 -30.13
CA ARG A 278 7.96 2.13 -30.29
C ARG A 278 7.64 3.30 -29.35
N ARG A 279 6.79 3.10 -28.35
CA ARG A 279 6.28 4.11 -27.39
C ARG A 279 5.47 5.26 -28.00
N ASN A 280 5.13 5.18 -29.29
CA ASN A 280 4.23 6.14 -29.94
C ASN A 280 2.77 5.73 -29.75
N TRP A 281 1.88 6.70 -29.66
CA TRP A 281 0.43 6.49 -29.59
C TRP A 281 -0.16 6.39 -31.00
N ILE A 282 -0.95 5.34 -31.23
CA ILE A 282 -1.69 5.12 -32.48
C ILE A 282 -3.16 4.86 -32.13
N PRO A 283 -4.12 5.14 -33.03
CA PRO A 283 -5.52 4.80 -32.78
C PRO A 283 -5.68 3.32 -32.42
N ALA A 284 -6.47 3.02 -31.39
CA ALA A 284 -6.80 1.65 -31.06
C ALA A 284 -7.60 1.01 -32.21
N PRO A 285 -7.45 -0.30 -32.45
CA PRO A 285 -8.19 -0.98 -33.51
C PRO A 285 -9.69 -0.89 -33.26
N TYR A 286 -10.47 -0.76 -34.33
CA TYR A 286 -11.92 -0.83 -34.21
C TYR A 286 -12.37 -2.25 -33.89
N SER A 287 -13.53 -2.38 -33.25
CA SER A 287 -14.13 -3.68 -33.00
C SER A 287 -14.45 -4.36 -34.34
N LYS A 288 -14.14 -5.66 -34.44
CA LYS A 288 -14.36 -6.49 -35.64
C LYS A 288 -15.80 -6.40 -36.16
N LYS A 289 -16.77 -6.15 -35.26
CA LYS A 289 -18.19 -5.94 -35.58
C LYS A 289 -18.41 -4.82 -36.60
N TYR A 290 -17.52 -3.83 -36.68
CA TYR A 290 -17.69 -2.63 -37.52
C TYR A 290 -16.76 -2.59 -38.74
N HIS A 291 -15.86 -3.57 -38.92
CA HIS A 291 -14.90 -3.56 -40.03
C HIS A 291 -15.56 -3.52 -41.41
N ASP A 292 -16.58 -4.36 -41.63
CA ASP A 292 -17.30 -4.41 -42.92
C ASP A 292 -18.04 -3.10 -43.21
N LEU A 293 -18.51 -2.41 -42.16
CA LEU A 293 -19.21 -1.15 -42.28
C LEU A 293 -18.24 -0.03 -42.69
N LEU A 294 -17.10 0.03 -42.01
CA LEU A 294 -16.04 1.00 -42.31
C LEU A 294 -15.44 0.78 -43.70
N ALA A 295 -15.25 -0.49 -44.11
CA ALA A 295 -14.76 -0.83 -45.45
C ALA A 295 -15.72 -0.38 -46.58
N LYS A 296 -17.02 -0.25 -46.27
CA LYS A 296 -18.04 0.30 -47.17
C LYS A 296 -18.12 1.82 -47.14
N GLY A 297 -17.21 2.49 -46.42
CA GLY A 297 -17.17 3.95 -46.31
C GLY A 297 -18.21 4.53 -45.35
N MET A 298 -18.79 3.73 -44.44
CA MET A 298 -19.70 4.28 -43.43
C MET A 298 -18.94 4.92 -42.29
N GLU A 299 -19.43 6.07 -41.84
CA GLU A 299 -18.84 6.86 -40.74
C GLU A 299 -19.63 6.68 -39.44
N VAL A 300 -18.98 7.00 -38.32
CA VAL A 300 -19.60 6.94 -36.99
C VAL A 300 -20.13 8.31 -36.61
N CYS A 301 -21.43 8.40 -36.34
CA CYS A 301 -22.07 9.60 -35.83
C CYS A 301 -22.24 9.52 -34.30
N PHE A 302 -21.99 10.64 -33.61
CA PHE A 302 -22.24 10.81 -32.20
C PHE A 302 -23.35 11.86 -32.00
N ASN A 303 -24.06 11.80 -30.87
CA ASN A 303 -25.01 12.86 -30.54
C ASN A 303 -24.24 14.14 -30.17
N ASP A 304 -24.78 15.28 -30.56
CA ASP A 304 -24.19 16.59 -30.26
C ASP A 304 -24.70 17.11 -28.89
N ILE A 305 -24.25 16.44 -27.82
CA ILE A 305 -24.50 16.88 -26.44
C ILE A 305 -23.21 17.48 -25.90
N GLY A 306 -23.25 18.79 -25.64
CA GLY A 306 -22.17 19.54 -25.01
C GLY A 306 -22.35 19.64 -23.50
N HIS A 307 -21.29 19.36 -22.74
CA HIS A 307 -21.24 19.58 -21.30
C HIS A 307 -20.42 20.82 -20.99
N SER A 308 -21.06 21.85 -20.42
CA SER A 308 -20.41 23.03 -19.88
C SER A 308 -19.79 22.74 -18.52
N LEU A 309 -18.51 23.10 -18.35
CA LEU A 309 -17.79 23.05 -17.10
C LEU A 309 -17.33 24.44 -16.68
N LYS A 310 -17.91 24.90 -15.57
CA LYS A 310 -17.61 26.20 -14.96
C LYS A 310 -16.17 26.27 -14.43
N PRO A 311 -15.62 27.49 -14.26
CA PRO A 311 -14.40 27.73 -13.51
C PRO A 311 -14.41 27.04 -12.14
N ASN A 312 -13.29 26.45 -11.75
CA ASN A 312 -13.10 25.71 -10.49
C ASN A 312 -14.13 24.58 -10.24
N GLY A 313 -14.72 24.05 -11.32
CA GLY A 313 -15.73 23.00 -11.27
C GLY A 313 -15.20 21.62 -11.64
N SER A 314 -15.98 20.59 -11.30
CA SER A 314 -15.82 19.24 -11.84
C SER A 314 -17.15 18.65 -12.28
N PHE A 315 -17.11 17.72 -13.23
CA PHE A 315 -18.28 16.91 -13.60
C PHE A 315 -17.85 15.52 -14.06
N ARG A 316 -18.79 14.58 -14.08
CA ARG A 316 -18.56 13.21 -14.51
C ARG A 316 -19.31 12.90 -15.80
N LEU A 317 -18.65 12.16 -16.69
CA LEU A 317 -19.19 11.64 -17.93
C LEU A 317 -18.97 10.14 -18.00
N THR A 318 -19.91 9.40 -18.56
CA THR A 318 -19.74 7.98 -18.85
C THR A 318 -19.35 7.78 -20.31
N VAL A 319 -18.13 7.31 -20.56
CA VAL A 319 -17.66 6.91 -21.89
C VAL A 319 -17.92 5.42 -22.08
N ARG A 320 -18.63 5.04 -23.15
CA ARG A 320 -18.84 3.63 -23.52
C ARG A 320 -17.97 3.31 -24.72
N PRO A 321 -16.83 2.61 -24.57
CA PRO A 321 -15.85 2.44 -25.64
C PRO A 321 -16.22 1.35 -26.65
N TRP A 322 -17.51 1.26 -27.02
CA TRP A 322 -18.07 0.20 -27.85
C TRP A 322 -17.47 0.10 -29.26
N LEU A 323 -16.84 1.17 -29.73
CA LEU A 323 -16.26 1.27 -31.07
C LEU A 323 -14.92 0.54 -31.21
N TYR A 324 -14.18 0.34 -30.11
CA TYR A 324 -12.80 -0.15 -30.14
C TYR A 324 -12.68 -1.61 -29.68
N ASP A 325 -11.71 -2.35 -30.25
CA ASP A 325 -11.26 -3.64 -29.75
C ASP A 325 -10.16 -3.40 -28.69
N LEU A 326 -10.54 -3.62 -27.43
CA LEU A 326 -9.69 -3.41 -26.27
C LEU A 326 -9.35 -4.74 -25.58
N SER A 327 -9.25 -5.81 -26.36
CA SER A 327 -9.00 -7.17 -25.83
C SER A 327 -7.56 -7.44 -25.39
N ASP A 328 -6.59 -6.61 -25.79
CA ASP A 328 -5.18 -6.77 -25.41
C ASP A 328 -4.92 -6.24 -23.99
N LYS A 329 -4.93 -7.17 -23.04
CA LYS A 329 -4.64 -6.90 -21.61
C LYS A 329 -3.21 -6.48 -21.31
N SER A 330 -2.27 -6.69 -22.25
CA SER A 330 -0.88 -6.26 -22.08
C SER A 330 -0.65 -4.80 -22.52
N ALA A 331 -1.58 -4.25 -23.30
CA ALA A 331 -1.45 -2.93 -23.87
C ALA A 331 -1.75 -1.81 -22.85
N THR A 332 -1.14 -0.65 -23.08
CA THR A 332 -1.52 0.61 -22.42
C THR A 332 -2.37 1.41 -23.38
N TYR A 333 -3.54 1.83 -22.93
CA TYR A 333 -4.47 2.65 -23.68
C TYR A 333 -4.47 4.08 -23.14
N ARG A 334 -4.93 5.03 -23.95
CA ARG A 334 -5.32 6.36 -23.47
C ARG A 334 -6.66 6.74 -24.03
N LEU A 335 -7.52 7.27 -23.16
CA LEU A 335 -8.74 7.93 -23.57
C LEU A 335 -8.42 9.39 -23.90
N VAL A 336 -8.97 9.87 -25.00
CA VAL A 336 -8.75 11.20 -25.56
C VAL A 336 -10.09 11.91 -25.70
N LYS A 337 -10.18 13.12 -25.14
CA LYS A 337 -11.36 13.98 -25.21
C LYS A 337 -10.96 15.39 -25.59
N THR A 338 -11.74 16.02 -26.46
CA THR A 338 -11.53 17.42 -26.84
C THR A 338 -12.41 18.35 -26.01
N PHE A 339 -11.93 19.57 -25.81
CA PHE A 339 -12.70 20.61 -25.15
C PHE A 339 -12.45 21.97 -25.80
N SER A 340 -13.43 22.86 -25.69
CA SER A 340 -13.46 24.16 -26.36
C SER A 340 -13.80 25.27 -25.37
N TYR A 341 -13.55 26.52 -25.76
CA TYR A 341 -13.79 27.71 -24.94
C TYR A 341 -14.72 28.69 -25.68
N PRO A 342 -15.48 29.54 -24.96
CA PRO A 342 -16.25 30.61 -25.58
C PRO A 342 -15.35 31.63 -26.30
N PRO A 343 -15.80 32.23 -27.43
CA PRO A 343 -17.01 31.90 -28.19
C PRO A 343 -16.83 30.61 -29.02
N TYR A 344 -17.75 29.66 -28.83
CA TYR A 344 -17.72 28.33 -29.46
C TYR A 344 -18.18 28.38 -30.94
N PRO A 345 -17.57 27.65 -31.89
CA PRO A 345 -16.18 27.26 -32.04
C PRO A 345 -15.50 28.15 -33.11
N ILE A 346 -14.88 29.25 -32.71
CA ILE A 346 -14.06 30.09 -33.61
C ILE A 346 -12.57 29.72 -33.51
N GLN A 347 -12.15 29.15 -32.37
CA GLN A 347 -10.76 28.78 -32.08
C GLN A 347 -10.54 27.26 -32.09
N LYS A 348 -9.27 26.87 -32.25
CA LYS A 348 -8.83 25.47 -32.19
C LYS A 348 -9.11 24.90 -30.80
N SER A 349 -9.74 23.72 -30.75
CA SER A 349 -10.02 23.01 -29.50
C SER A 349 -8.75 22.40 -28.91
N ASP A 350 -8.72 22.30 -27.58
CA ASP A 350 -7.70 21.59 -26.83
C ASP A 350 -8.08 20.13 -26.59
N THR A 351 -7.12 19.34 -26.13
CA THR A 351 -7.30 17.90 -25.89
C THR A 351 -6.76 17.51 -24.52
N VAL A 352 -7.51 16.67 -23.82
CA VAL A 352 -7.11 16.05 -22.57
C VAL A 352 -7.05 14.53 -22.73
N TYR A 353 -6.08 13.94 -22.04
CA TYR A 353 -5.70 12.54 -22.13
C TYR A 353 -5.71 11.89 -20.74
N VAL A 354 -6.12 10.64 -20.66
CA VAL A 354 -5.93 9.80 -19.46
C VAL A 354 -5.49 8.40 -19.87
N GLU A 355 -4.33 7.97 -19.38
CA GLU A 355 -3.78 6.64 -19.64
C GLU A 355 -4.42 5.59 -18.71
N PHE A 356 -4.67 4.39 -19.24
CA PHE A 356 -5.23 3.25 -18.51
C PHE A 356 -4.76 1.89 -19.07
N GLN A 357 -4.92 0.85 -18.25
CA GLN A 357 -4.65 -0.54 -18.63
C GLN A 357 -5.83 -1.43 -18.28
N ILE A 358 -5.93 -2.55 -18.98
CA ILE A 358 -7.00 -3.53 -18.86
C ILE A 358 -6.41 -4.79 -18.25
N LYS A 359 -7.09 -5.41 -17.28
CA LYS A 359 -6.64 -6.69 -16.69
C LYS A 359 -7.70 -7.77 -16.77
#